data_AF-A0A8H4AY61-F1
#
_entry.id   AF-A0A8H4AY61-F1
#
_cell.length_a   1.000
_cell.length_b   1.000
_cell.length_c   1.000
_cell.angle_alpha   90.00
_cell.angle_beta   90.00
_cell.angle_gamma   90.00
#
_symmetry.space_group_name_H-M   'P 1'
#
loop_
_entity.id
_entity.type
_entity.pdbx_description
1 polymer ?
#
loop_
_entity_poly.entity_id
_entity_poly.type
_entity_poly.pdbx_seq_one_letter_code
_entity_poly.pdbx_strand_id
1 'polypeptide(L)'
;MLITKGYKRRQVRGAWYPAIIKSNENDEAKGILLKGLSYNDILKLDDYEGDQYKREDVKVFVGDSLDPISTQTYVWIDSANMLEDKDWDPTEFKKKFEKNMINLSE
;
A
#
# COMPACT_ATOMS: atom_id res chain seq x y z
N MET A 1 -0.59 12.94 -7.16
CA MET A 1 -1.17 11.78 -6.45
C MET A 1 -1.52 10.75 -7.50
N LEU A 2 -1.18 9.48 -7.31
CA LEU A 2 -1.56 8.43 -8.26
C LEU A 2 -2.82 7.73 -7.82
N ILE A 3 -3.59 7.28 -8.80
CA ILE A 3 -4.85 6.56 -8.62
C ILE A 3 -4.73 5.20 -9.28
N THR A 4 -4.99 4.13 -8.51
CA THR A 4 -5.13 2.76 -9.01
C THR A 4 -6.60 2.36 -8.89
N LYS A 5 -7.31 2.30 -10.02
CA LYS A 5 -8.74 1.94 -10.07
C LYS A 5 -8.94 0.44 -9.87
N GLY A 6 -10.04 0.03 -9.25
CA GLY A 6 -10.29 -1.37 -8.94
C GLY A 6 -9.57 -1.87 -7.68
N TYR A 7 -9.03 -0.95 -6.86
CA TYR A 7 -8.28 -1.29 -5.67
C TYR A 7 -8.71 -0.43 -4.48
N LYS A 8 -8.63 -1.01 -3.28
CA LYS A 8 -8.83 -0.31 -2.00
C LYS A 8 -7.62 -0.47 -1.10
N ARG A 9 -7.43 0.51 -0.22
CA ARG A 9 -6.44 0.44 0.84
C ARG A 9 -7.13 0.16 2.17
N ARG A 10 -6.75 -0.93 2.85
CA ARG A 10 -7.26 -1.30 4.17
C ARG A 10 -6.16 -1.28 5.22
N GLN A 11 -6.55 -1.14 6.47
CA GLN A 11 -5.62 -1.31 7.58
C GLN A 11 -5.45 -2.79 7.91
N VAL A 12 -4.19 -3.24 8.03
CA VAL A 12 -3.88 -4.57 8.56
C VAL A 12 -3.96 -4.52 10.09
N ARG A 13 -4.65 -5.50 10.68
CA ARG A 13 -4.88 -5.63 12.12
C ARG A 13 -3.58 -5.75 12.88
N GLY A 14 -3.41 -4.91 13.90
CA GLY A 14 -2.20 -4.90 14.73
C GLY A 14 -0.93 -4.43 14.01
N ALA A 15 -1.01 -4.10 12.72
CA ALA A 15 0.13 -3.68 11.91
C ALA A 15 0.12 -2.16 11.65
N TRP A 16 1.31 -1.65 11.38
CA TRP A 16 1.54 -0.23 11.11
C TRP A 16 1.51 0.09 9.61
N TYR A 17 1.46 -0.93 8.77
CA TYR A 17 1.39 -0.82 7.31
C TYR A 17 -0.04 -1.09 6.80
N PRO A 18 -0.41 -0.48 5.66
CA PRO A 18 -1.66 -0.77 4.97
C PRO A 18 -1.55 -2.02 4.08
N ALA A 19 -2.70 -2.57 3.70
CA ALA A 19 -2.84 -3.53 2.61
C ALA A 19 -3.52 -2.87 1.41
N ILE A 20 -3.04 -3.15 0.19
CA ILE A 20 -3.76 -2.87 -1.05
C ILE A 20 -4.49 -4.15 -1.47
N ILE A 21 -5.80 -4.08 -1.67
CA ILE A 21 -6.64 -5.20 -2.09
C ILE A 21 -7.36 -4.87 -3.40
N LYS A 22 -7.63 -5.90 -4.21
CA LYS A 22 -8.56 -5.80 -5.34
C LYS A 22 -9.96 -5.49 -4.81
N SER A 23 -10.68 -4.64 -5.53
CA SER A 23 -12.01 -4.16 -5.18
C SER A 23 -12.83 -3.85 -6.43
N ASN A 24 -13.99 -3.24 -6.27
CA ASN A 24 -14.84 -2.82 -7.38
C ASN A 24 -14.16 -1.76 -8.23
N GLU A 25 -14.50 -1.69 -9.52
CA GLU A 25 -13.91 -0.76 -10.50
C GLU A 25 -14.02 0.72 -10.15
N ASN A 26 -15.04 1.08 -9.36
CA ASN A 26 -15.27 2.44 -8.86
C ASN A 26 -14.41 2.80 -7.65
N ASP A 27 -13.74 1.83 -7.05
CA ASP A 27 -12.86 2.06 -5.93
C ASP A 27 -11.45 2.43 -6.40
N GLU A 28 -10.79 3.25 -5.60
CA GLU A 28 -9.49 3.80 -5.94
C GLU A 28 -8.53 3.77 -4.76
N ALA A 29 -7.34 3.24 -4.99
CA ALA A 29 -6.22 3.33 -4.05
C ALA A 29 -5.28 4.45 -4.49
N LYS A 30 -4.97 5.36 -3.56
CA LYS A 30 -4.09 6.49 -3.83
C LYS A 30 -2.67 6.28 -3.28
N GLY A 31 -1.67 6.66 -4.06
CA GLY A 31 -0.27 6.42 -3.69
C GLY A 31 0.76 7.27 -4.43
N ILE A 32 2.01 6.81 -4.35
CA ILE A 32 3.20 7.36 -5.01
C ILE A 32 3.76 6.33 -5.99
N LEU A 33 4.37 6.81 -7.08
CA LEU A 33 4.99 5.96 -8.10
C LEU A 33 6.50 6.15 -7.97
N LEU A 34 7.16 5.09 -7.55
CA LEU A 34 8.62 5.04 -7.49
C LEU A 34 9.14 4.63 -8.88
N LYS A 35 10.07 5.43 -9.42
CA LYS A 35 10.71 5.18 -10.71
C LYS A 35 12.22 5.05 -10.54
N GLY A 36 12.88 4.40 -11.49
CA GLY A 36 14.33 4.24 -11.48
C GLY A 36 14.84 3.16 -10.51
N LEU A 37 13.97 2.25 -10.08
CA LEU A 37 14.36 1.10 -9.26
C LEU A 37 15.16 0.12 -10.10
N SER A 38 16.32 -0.29 -9.59
CA SER A 38 17.11 -1.37 -10.18
C SER A 38 16.48 -2.73 -9.87
N TYR A 39 16.91 -3.77 -10.58
CA TYR A 39 16.50 -5.15 -10.28
C TYR A 39 16.78 -5.53 -8.82
N ASN A 40 17.91 -5.10 -8.25
CA ASN A 40 18.25 -5.39 -6.86
C ASN A 40 17.34 -4.64 -5.86
N ASP A 41 16.86 -3.44 -6.20
CA ASP A 41 15.89 -2.73 -5.36
C ASP A 41 14.55 -3.45 -5.36
N ILE A 42 14.14 -3.98 -6.51
CA ILE A 42 12.94 -4.78 -6.66
C ILE A 42 13.03 -6.08 -5.85
N LEU A 43 14.17 -6.78 -5.85
CA LEU A 43 14.37 -7.97 -5.02
C LEU A 43 14.31 -7.67 -3.51
N LYS A 44 14.84 -6.53 -3.06
CA LYS A 44 14.72 -6.11 -1.65
C LYS A 44 13.28 -5.81 -1.28
N LEU A 45 12.50 -5.25 -2.19
CA LEU A 45 11.08 -5.02 -1.98
C LEU A 45 10.31 -6.34 -1.92
N ASP A 46 10.63 -7.31 -2.78
CA ASP A 46 10.02 -8.66 -2.69
C ASP A 46 10.28 -9.31 -1.32
N ASP A 47 11.51 -9.24 -0.83
CA ASP A 47 11.89 -9.79 0.48
C ASP A 47 11.19 -9.04 1.63
N TYR A 48 11.09 -7.71 1.54
CA TYR A 48 10.45 -6.88 2.56
C TYR A 48 8.93 -7.13 2.67
N GLU A 49 8.25 -7.27 1.53
CA GLU A 49 6.79 -7.50 1.49
C GLU A 49 6.44 -8.95 1.85
N GLY A 50 7.37 -9.88 1.64
CA GLY A 50 7.26 -11.27 2.07
C GLY A 50 6.17 -12.04 1.33
N ASP A 51 5.59 -13.03 2.02
CA ASP A 51 4.57 -13.93 1.47
C ASP A 51 3.14 -13.41 1.61
N GLN A 52 2.95 -12.31 2.35
CA GLN A 52 1.63 -11.72 2.59
C GLN A 52 1.11 -10.91 1.39
N TYR A 53 2.03 -10.53 0.50
CA TYR A 53 1.73 -9.77 -0.70
C TYR A 53 2.24 -10.47 -1.95
N LYS A 54 1.57 -10.18 -3.07
CA LYS A 54 1.99 -10.58 -4.40
C LYS A 54 2.18 -9.35 -5.25
N ARG A 55 3.31 -9.29 -5.97
CA ARG A 55 3.51 -8.28 -6.99
C ARG A 55 2.58 -8.52 -8.19
N GLU A 56 1.82 -7.52 -8.56
CA GLU A 56 0.92 -7.55 -9.71
C GLU A 56 1.12 -6.34 -10.63
N ASP A 57 0.94 -6.55 -11.93
CA ASP A 57 0.90 -5.49 -12.92
C ASP A 57 -0.41 -4.70 -12.82
N VAL A 58 -0.30 -3.38 -12.77
CA VAL A 58 -1.43 -2.45 -12.62
C VAL A 58 -1.29 -1.26 -13.56
N LYS A 59 -2.41 -0.60 -13.80
CA LYS A 59 -2.48 0.67 -14.51
C LYS A 59 -2.80 1.78 -13.53
N VAL A 60 -1.97 2.82 -13.51
CA VAL A 60 -2.13 3.97 -12.60
C VAL A 60 -2.24 5.28 -13.37
N PHE A 61 -3.06 6.19 -12.87
CA PHE A 61 -3.26 7.52 -13.43
C PHE A 61 -2.56 8.57 -12.57
N VAL A 62 -1.89 9.54 -13.20
CA VAL A 62 -1.20 10.64 -12.51
C VAL A 62 -2.03 11.91 -12.64
N GLY A 63 -2.55 12.42 -11.51
CA GLY A 63 -3.42 13.59 -11.54
C GLY A 63 -4.67 13.33 -12.39
N ASP A 64 -5.01 14.27 -13.26
CA ASP A 64 -6.19 14.18 -14.14
C ASP A 64 -5.86 13.60 -15.53
N SER A 65 -4.69 13.00 -15.69
CA SER A 65 -4.31 12.36 -16.95
C SER A 65 -5.22 11.17 -17.26
N LEU A 66 -5.66 11.06 -18.51
CA LEU A 66 -6.41 9.92 -19.02
C LEU A 66 -5.51 8.77 -19.51
N ASP A 67 -4.21 9.01 -19.62
CA ASP A 67 -3.25 8.04 -20.11
C ASP A 67 -2.67 7.23 -18.93
N PRO A 68 -3.00 5.93 -18.81
CA PRO A 68 -2.50 5.12 -17.72
C PRO A 68 -1.02 4.77 -17.91
N ILE A 69 -0.28 4.76 -16.81
CA ILE A 69 1.08 4.22 -16.74
C ILE A 69 0.98 2.76 -16.29
N SER A 70 1.59 1.85 -17.06
CA SER A 70 1.75 0.45 -16.63
C SER A 70 2.89 0.36 -15.62
N THR A 71 2.62 -0.25 -14.47
CA THR A 71 3.58 -0.41 -13.38
C THR A 71 3.22 -1.63 -12.53
N GLN A 72 3.90 -1.83 -11.41
CA GLN A 72 3.68 -2.94 -10.51
C GLN A 72 3.40 -2.44 -9.08
N THR A 73 2.59 -3.20 -8.35
CA THR A 73 2.30 -2.95 -6.94
C THR A 73 2.19 -4.25 -6.16
N TYR A 74 2.24 -4.17 -4.83
CA TYR A 74 2.12 -5.30 -3.94
C TYR A 74 0.68 -5.40 -3.43
N VAL A 75 -0.01 -6.45 -3.85
CA VAL A 75 -1.42 -6.72 -3.53
C VAL A 75 -1.48 -7.76 -2.42
N TRP A 76 -2.25 -7.50 -1.38
CA TRP A 76 -2.45 -8.40 -0.26
C TRP A 76 -3.12 -9.70 -0.71
N ILE A 77 -2.50 -10.84 -0.37
CA ILE A 77 -3.00 -12.18 -0.71
C ILE A 77 -3.30 -13.05 0.52
N ASP A 78 -2.92 -12.58 1.71
CA ASP A 78 -3.16 -13.28 2.97
C ASP A 78 -4.61 -13.07 3.46
N SER A 79 -4.97 -13.63 4.60
CA SER A 79 -6.34 -13.73 5.09
C SER A 79 -7.02 -12.36 5.22
N ALA A 80 -8.21 -12.22 4.63
CA ALA A 80 -9.05 -11.03 4.79
C ALA A 80 -9.43 -10.76 6.26
N ASN A 81 -9.39 -11.76 7.13
CA ASN A 81 -9.62 -11.61 8.57
C ASN A 81 -8.51 -10.79 9.27
N MET A 82 -7.39 -10.55 8.61
CA MET A 82 -6.33 -9.66 9.08
C MET A 82 -6.58 -8.21 8.67
N LEU A 83 -7.65 -7.92 7.93
CA LEU A 83 -7.97 -6.57 7.47
C LEU A 83 -9.11 -5.97 8.29
N GLU A 84 -8.97 -4.70 8.63
CA GLU A 84 -10.06 -3.90 9.17
C GLU A 84 -10.93 -3.34 8.05
N ASP A 85 -12.23 -3.17 8.33
CA ASP A 85 -13.17 -2.54 7.39
C ASP A 85 -13.05 -1.00 7.35
N LYS A 86 -11.91 -0.46 7.80
CA LYS A 86 -11.58 0.96 7.69
C LYS A 86 -10.38 1.17 6.76
N ASP A 87 -10.40 2.32 6.10
CA ASP A 87 -9.24 2.77 5.34
C ASP A 87 -8.08 3.08 6.29
N TRP A 88 -6.87 2.78 5.83
CA TRP A 88 -5.67 3.12 6.59
C TRP A 88 -5.43 4.64 6.54
N ASP A 89 -5.31 5.26 7.71
CA ASP A 89 -4.99 6.68 7.88
C ASP A 89 -3.51 6.87 8.28
N PRO A 90 -2.66 7.46 7.42
CA PRO A 90 -1.27 7.76 7.75
C PRO A 90 -1.11 8.70 8.95
N THR A 91 -2.13 9.51 9.27
CA THR A 91 -2.11 10.45 10.39
C THR A 91 -2.23 9.73 11.73
N GLU A 92 -3.06 8.68 11.80
CA GLU A 92 -3.13 7.81 12.97
C GLU A 92 -1.79 7.11 13.23
N PHE A 93 -1.11 6.69 12.16
CA PHE A 93 0.22 6.11 12.26
C PHE A 93 1.21 7.11 12.88
N LYS A 94 1.33 8.32 12.33
CA LYS A 94 2.27 9.34 12.83
C LYS A 94 2.09 9.60 14.33
N LYS A 95 0.84 9.76 14.78
CA LYS A 95 0.52 9.97 16.20
C LYS A 95 0.88 8.78 17.09
N LYS A 96 0.57 7.55 16.66
CA LYS A 96 0.90 6.32 17.41
C LYS A 96 2.41 6.10 17.48
N PHE A 97 3.12 6.36 16.38
CA PHE A 97 4.56 6.24 16.29
C PHE A 97 5.26 7.22 17.24
N GLU A 98 4.89 8.50 17.20
CA GLU A 98 5.43 9.54 18.10
C GLU A 98 5.17 9.19 19.58
N LYS A 99 3.96 8.74 19.93
CA LYS A 99 3.61 8.34 21.30
C LYS A 99 4.43 7.13 21.80
N ASN A 100 4.63 6.13 20.96
CA ASN A 100 5.40 4.94 21.33
C ASN A 100 6.90 5.22 21.48
N MET A 101 7.45 6.14 20.69
CA MET A 101 8.85 6.56 20.85
C MET A 101 9.09 7.32 22.16
N ILE A 102 8.14 8.15 22.60
CA ILE A 102 8.22 8.85 23.89
C ILE A 102 8.22 7.87 25.07
N ASN A 103 7.44 6.78 24.98
CA ASN A 103 7.37 5.76 26.03
C ASN A 103 8.57 4.80 26.09
N LEU A 104 9.47 4.82 25.10
CA LEU A 104 10.71 4.02 25.08
C LEU A 104 11.91 4.79 25.65
N SER A 105 11.72 6.06 26.01
CA SER A 105 12.74 6.94 26.57
C SER A 105 12.61 7.18 28.08
N GLU A 106 11.73 6.45 28.77
CA GLU A 106 11.59 6.42 30.24
C GLU A 106 12.08 5.10 30.84
#